data_AF-A0A245ZSH4-F1
#
_entry.id   AF-A0A245ZSH4-F1
#
_cell.length_a   1.000
_cell.length_b   1.000
_cell.length_c   1.000
_cell.angle_alpha   90.00
_cell.angle_beta   90.00
_cell.angle_gamma   90.00
#
_symmetry.space_group_name_H-M   'P 1'
#
loop_
_entity.id
_entity.type
_entity.pdbx_description
1 polymer ?
#
loop_
_entity_poly.entity_id
_entity_poly.type
_entity_poly.pdbx_seq_one_letter_code
_entity_poly.pdbx_strand_id
1 'polypeptide(L)'
;MSAPVNLLLLLSAVLSALTGVGGGVRAQGRAQAVAEGTVAAVRVATSPRIAPSRPSVGLPTLVKAAAFNGGDILALTPIEPVFATRRRE
;
A
#
# COMPACT_ATOMS: atom_id res chain seq x y z
N MET A 1 -50.41 -14.59 26.14
CA MET A 1 -49.08 -14.80 25.53
C MET A 1 -48.30 -15.71 26.45
N SER A 2 -47.91 -16.90 25.99
CA SER A 2 -47.30 -17.91 26.87
C SER A 2 -45.88 -17.50 27.27
N ALA A 3 -45.48 -17.79 28.51
CA ALA A 3 -44.15 -17.56 29.05
C ALA A 3 -42.96 -17.90 28.12
N PRO A 4 -42.97 -19.01 27.34
CA PRO A 4 -41.85 -19.30 26.42
C PRO A 4 -41.66 -18.26 25.31
N VAL A 5 -42.75 -17.64 24.83
CA VAL A 5 -42.66 -16.61 23.76
C VAL A 5 -41.96 -15.35 24.27
N ASN A 6 -42.23 -14.96 25.52
CA ASN A 6 -41.58 -13.80 26.14
C ASN A 6 -40.08 -14.03 26.40
N LEU A 7 -39.71 -15.27 26.77
CA LEU A 7 -38.31 -15.63 26.98
C LEU A 7 -37.51 -15.58 25.67
N LEU A 8 -38.09 -16.07 24.57
CA LEU A 8 -37.46 -16.00 23.25
C LEU A 8 -37.31 -14.56 22.77
N LEU A 9 -38.31 -13.70 22.99
CA LEU A 9 -38.21 -12.27 22.67
C LEU A 9 -37.10 -11.58 23.48
N LEU A 10 -37.00 -11.89 24.77
CA LEU A 10 -35.94 -11.36 25.63
C LEU A 10 -34.56 -11.83 25.15
N LEU A 11 -34.41 -13.12 24.83
CA LEU A 11 -33.16 -13.67 24.30
C LEU A 11 -32.79 -13.00 22.97
N SER A 12 -33.75 -12.79 22.09
CA SER A 12 -33.57 -12.10 20.80
C SER A 12 -33.09 -10.67 21.00
N ALA A 13 -33.68 -9.94 21.95
CA ALA A 13 -33.28 -8.58 22.28
C ALA A 13 -31.86 -8.52 22.86
N VAL A 14 -31.49 -9.47 23.72
CA VAL A 14 -30.15 -9.56 24.31
C VAL A 14 -29.10 -9.90 23.26
N LEU A 15 -29.37 -10.87 22.37
CA LEU A 15 -28.46 -11.18 21.26
C LEU A 15 -28.32 -10.00 20.28
N SER A 16 -29.41 -9.28 19.98
CA SER A 16 -29.36 -8.08 19.14
C SER A 16 -28.57 -6.94 19.79
N ALA A 17 -28.69 -6.76 21.10
CA ALA A 17 -27.94 -5.74 21.85
C ALA A 17 -26.44 -6.10 21.92
N LEU A 18 -26.10 -7.36 22.14
CA LEU A 18 -24.72 -7.83 22.25
C LEU A 18 -24.00 -7.84 20.89
N THR A 19 -24.71 -8.16 19.80
CA THR A 19 -24.15 -8.17 18.44
C THR A 19 -24.22 -6.80 17.74
N GLY A 20 -25.11 -5.91 18.20
CA GLY A 20 -25.24 -4.52 17.72
C GLY A 20 -24.05 -3.61 18.05
N VAL A 21 -23.17 -4.01 18.98
CA VAL A 21 -21.94 -3.27 19.36
C VAL A 21 -20.84 -3.38 18.29
N GLY A 22 -21.08 -4.07 17.17
CA GLY A 22 -20.20 -4.04 15.98
C GLY A 22 -20.06 -2.66 15.31
N GLY A 23 -20.76 -1.62 15.78
CA GLY A 23 -20.63 -0.24 15.30
C GLY A 23 -19.23 0.36 15.49
N GLY A 24 -18.46 -0.10 16.48
CA GLY A 24 -17.07 0.37 16.70
C GLY A 24 -16.11 0.00 15.57
N VAL A 25 -16.29 -1.18 14.97
CA VAL A 25 -15.43 -1.67 13.87
C VAL A 25 -15.66 -0.84 12.58
N ARG A 26 -16.90 -0.39 12.35
CA ARG A 26 -17.22 0.50 11.22
C ARG A 26 -16.68 1.92 11.42
N ALA A 27 -16.56 2.39 12.66
CA ALA A 27 -15.96 3.69 12.97
C ALA A 27 -14.45 3.69 12.67
N GLN A 28 -13.75 2.59 12.96
CA GLN A 28 -12.34 2.41 12.58
C GLN A 28 -12.15 2.43 11.06
N GLY A 29 -13.03 1.75 10.30
CA GLY A 29 -12.98 1.77 8.84
C GLY A 29 -13.17 3.18 8.23
N ARG A 30 -14.01 4.03 8.84
CA ARG A 30 -14.17 5.42 8.40
C ARG A 30 -12.95 6.29 8.72
N ALA A 31 -12.40 6.16 9.93
CA ALA A 31 -11.19 6.89 10.31
C ALA A 31 -10.00 6.50 9.42
N GLN A 32 -9.87 5.21 9.11
CA GLN A 32 -8.85 4.70 8.21
C GLN A 32 -9.03 5.20 6.77
N ALA A 33 -10.26 5.21 6.23
CA ALA A 33 -10.53 5.73 4.89
C ALA A 33 -10.19 7.23 4.75
N VAL A 34 -10.44 8.04 5.79
CA VAL A 34 -10.06 9.46 5.80
C VAL A 34 -8.54 9.63 5.89
N ALA A 35 -7.86 8.81 6.70
CA ALA A 35 -6.41 8.82 6.78
C ALA A 35 -5.75 8.40 5.45
N GLU A 36 -6.27 7.35 4.80
CA GLU A 36 -5.79 6.90 3.49
C GLU A 36 -6.05 7.96 2.41
N GLY A 37 -7.22 8.60 2.42
CA GLY A 37 -7.55 9.68 1.49
C GLY A 37 -6.66 10.91 1.63
N THR A 38 -6.31 11.30 2.86
CA THR A 38 -5.42 12.45 3.10
C THR A 38 -3.98 12.15 2.67
N VAL A 39 -3.46 10.95 2.94
CA VAL A 39 -2.13 10.52 2.48
C VAL A 39 -2.07 10.46 0.95
N ALA A 40 -3.12 9.97 0.28
CA ALA A 40 -3.19 9.94 -1.17
C ALA A 40 -3.21 11.36 -1.77
N ALA A 41 -4.00 12.27 -1.19
CA ALA A 41 -4.06 13.67 -1.63
C ALA A 41 -2.71 14.39 -1.47
N VAL A 42 -2.03 14.21 -0.34
CA VAL A 42 -0.69 14.77 -0.10
C VAL A 42 0.32 14.20 -1.07
N ARG A 43 0.28 12.90 -1.36
CA ARG A 43 1.17 12.27 -2.36
C ARG A 43 0.99 12.86 -3.74
N VAL A 44 -0.26 13.09 -4.18
CA VAL A 44 -0.54 13.71 -5.48
C VAL A 44 -0.07 15.17 -5.51
N ALA A 45 -0.27 15.92 -4.42
CA ALA A 45 0.13 17.33 -4.33
C ALA A 45 1.65 17.55 -4.24
N THR A 46 2.37 16.62 -3.60
CA THR A 46 3.83 16.69 -3.42
C THR A 46 4.62 15.91 -4.46
N SER A 47 3.96 15.12 -5.31
CA SER A 47 4.64 14.43 -6.40
C SER A 47 5.19 15.48 -7.39
N PRO A 48 6.51 15.50 -7.63
CA PRO A 48 7.08 16.43 -8.60
C PRO A 48 6.47 16.11 -9.96
N ARG A 49 5.87 17.13 -10.59
CA ARG A 49 5.32 17.03 -11.95
C ARG A 49 6.48 17.02 -12.94
N ILE A 50 7.17 15.88 -13.02
CA ILE A 50 8.24 15.68 -13.98
C ILE A 50 7.57 15.46 -15.33
N ALA A 51 7.85 16.34 -16.29
CA ALA A 51 7.41 16.12 -17.66
C ALA A 51 7.96 14.75 -18.12
N PRO A 52 7.13 13.87 -18.71
CA PRO A 52 7.61 12.58 -19.19
C PRO A 52 8.66 12.82 -20.27
N SER A 53 9.94 12.63 -19.90
CA SER A 53 11.05 12.70 -20.84
C SER A 53 11.21 11.32 -21.48
N ARG A 54 11.05 11.26 -22.79
CA ARG A 54 11.41 10.05 -23.54
C ARG A 54 12.94 10.06 -23.68
N PRO A 55 13.66 9.05 -23.15
CA PRO A 55 15.09 8.96 -23.39
C PRO A 55 15.32 8.77 -24.89
N SER A 56 15.81 9.81 -25.56
CA SER A 56 16.26 9.75 -26.94
C SER A 56 17.73 9.33 -26.93
N VAL A 57 17.96 8.02 -26.83
CA VAL A 57 19.31 7.49 -27.04
C VAL A 57 19.56 7.46 -28.55
N GLY A 58 20.46 8.31 -29.02
CA GLY A 58 20.94 8.27 -30.39
C GLY A 58 21.70 6.97 -30.64
N LEU A 59 21.43 6.31 -31.76
CA LEU A 59 22.14 5.09 -32.15
C LEU A 59 23.63 5.43 -32.40
N PRO A 60 24.58 4.57 -31.97
CA PRO A 60 25.99 4.77 -32.30
C PRO A 60 26.20 4.66 -33.81
N THR A 61 27.14 5.44 -34.34
CA THR A 61 27.58 5.29 -35.73
C THR A 61 28.29 3.94 -35.92
N LEU A 62 28.31 3.42 -37.16
CA LEU A 62 28.97 2.14 -37.48
C LEU A 62 30.45 2.13 -37.04
N VAL A 63 31.14 3.25 -37.17
CA VAL A 63 32.54 3.40 -36.73
C VAL A 63 32.66 3.28 -35.20
N LYS A 64 31.75 3.90 -34.44
CA LYS A 64 31.72 3.78 -32.98
C LYS A 64 31.36 2.38 -32.52
N ALA A 65 30.45 1.71 -33.22
CA ALA A 65 30.07 0.33 -32.92
C ALA A 65 31.23 -0.64 -33.21
N ALA A 66 31.96 -0.45 -34.32
CA ALA A 66 33.13 -1.27 -34.66
C ALA A 66 34.31 -1.07 -33.70
N ALA A 67 34.46 0.14 -33.14
CA ALA A 67 35.47 0.45 -32.12
C ALA A 67 35.06 0.05 -30.70
N PHE A 68 33.85 -0.49 -30.50
CA PHE A 68 33.35 -0.87 -29.19
C PHE A 68 33.97 -2.21 -28.76
N ASN A 69 34.92 -2.16 -27.83
CA ASN A 69 35.66 -3.33 -27.34
C ASN A 69 35.02 -3.99 -26.10
N GLY A 70 33.70 -3.87 -25.94
CA GLY A 70 32.98 -4.28 -24.74
C GLY A 70 32.82 -3.11 -23.77
N GLY A 71 31.61 -2.95 -23.25
CA GLY A 71 31.26 -1.84 -22.36
C GLY A 71 31.82 -2.03 -20.96
N ASP A 72 31.83 -0.95 -20.18
CA ASP A 72 32.12 -1.04 -18.75
C ASP A 72 31.21 -2.10 -18.12
N ILE A 73 31.82 -3.12 -17.53
CA ILE A 73 31.11 -4.04 -16.66
C ILE A 73 30.57 -3.17 -15.53
N LEU A 74 29.25 -3.02 -15.46
CA LEU A 74 28.61 -2.36 -14.32
C LEU A 74 28.96 -3.15 -13.08
N ALA A 75 30.02 -2.72 -12.39
CA ALA A 75 30.44 -3.30 -11.13
C ALA A 75 29.37 -2.94 -10.09
N LEU A 76 28.37 -3.81 -9.96
CA LEU A 76 27.38 -3.72 -8.92
C LEU A 76 28.12 -3.93 -7.60
N THR A 77 28.31 -2.85 -6.86
CA THR A 77 28.87 -2.94 -5.51
C THR A 77 27.85 -3.68 -4.65
N PRO A 78 28.24 -4.75 -3.94
CA PRO A 78 27.35 -5.40 -3.00
C PRO A 78 26.95 -4.38 -1.92
N ILE A 79 25.67 -4.04 -1.87
CA ILE A 79 25.10 -3.19 -0.83
C ILE A 79 24.41 -4.10 0.18
N GLU A 80 24.60 -3.81 1.47
CA GLU A 80 23.92 -4.50 2.55
C GLU A 80 22.39 -4.45 2.32
N PRO A 81 21.69 -5.60 2.25
CA PRO A 81 20.27 -5.59 1.99
C PRO A 81 19.53 -4.97 3.17
N VAL A 82 18.43 -4.27 2.90
CA VAL A 82 17.64 -3.49 3.88
C VAL A 82 17.19 -4.28 5.12
N PHE A 83 17.17 -5.61 5.03
CA PHE A 83 16.79 -6.51 6.12
C PHE A 83 17.97 -7.05 6.95
N ALA A 84 19.22 -6.83 6.56
CA ALA A 84 20.39 -7.40 7.23
C ALA A 84 20.54 -6.90 8.67
N THR A 85 20.16 -5.66 8.95
CA THR A 85 20.18 -5.06 10.29
C THR A 85 18.93 -5.34 11.12
N ARG A 86 17.92 -6.03 10.55
CA ARG A 86 16.70 -6.34 11.30
C ARG A 86 16.96 -7.49 12.26
N ARG A 87 16.61 -7.27 13.53
CA ARG A 87 16.58 -8.32 14.53
C ARG A 87 15.52 -9.35 14.11
N ARG A 88 15.93 -10.61 13.96
CA ARG A 88 15.00 -11.71 13.71
C ARG A 88 14.30 -11.99 15.03
N GLU A 89 13.02 -11.65 15.09
CA GLU A 89 12.08 -12.04 16.15
C GLU A 89 11.30 -13.29 15.73
#